data_AF-A0A0L1I5C2-F1
#
_entry.id   AF-A0A0L1I5C2-F1
#
_cell.length_a   1.000
_cell.length_b   1.000
_cell.length_c   1.000
_cell.angle_alpha   90.00
_cell.angle_beta   90.00
_cell.angle_gamma   90.00
#
_symmetry.space_group_name_H-M   'P 1'
#
loop_
_entity.id
_entity.type
_entity.pdbx_description
1 polymer ?
#
loop_
_entity_poly.entity_id
_entity_poly.type
_entity_poly.pdbx_seq_one_letter_code
_entity_poly.pdbx_strand_id
1 'polypeptide(L)'
;MKVKADRDESSPYAAMMAAQDVAARLKELGVTAIHIKLRASGGTKSKTPGPGAQSALRALARSGLKIGRIEDVTPIPTDSTRKKSGRRGRRL
;
A
#
# COMPACT_ATOMS: atom_id res chain seq x y z
N MET A 1 -4.69 9.86 -10.97
CA MET A 1 -5.13 8.45 -10.98
C MET A 1 -4.51 7.77 -12.21
N LYS A 2 -3.90 6.58 -12.08
CA LYS A 2 -3.06 5.99 -13.15
C LYS A 2 -3.79 5.04 -14.10
N VAL A 3 -4.98 4.60 -13.72
CA VAL A 3 -5.83 3.72 -14.52
C VAL A 3 -7.23 4.33 -14.61
N LYS A 4 -7.95 4.02 -15.69
CA LYS A 4 -9.33 4.48 -15.93
C LYS A 4 -10.39 3.45 -15.54
N ALA A 5 -10.00 2.19 -15.38
CA ALA A 5 -10.90 1.10 -15.02
C ALA A 5 -10.81 0.81 -13.51
N ASP A 6 -11.96 0.82 -12.84
CA ASP A 6 -12.06 0.66 -11.38
C ASP A 6 -11.46 -0.65 -10.89
N ARG A 7 -11.59 -1.73 -11.68
CA ARG A 7 -11.03 -3.05 -11.33
C ARG A 7 -9.50 -3.05 -11.23
N ASP A 8 -8.82 -2.16 -11.94
CA ASP A 8 -7.36 -2.13 -12.07
C ASP A 8 -6.70 -1.20 -11.06
N GLU A 9 -7.49 -0.52 -10.21
CA GLU A 9 -6.99 0.44 -9.23
C GLU A 9 -5.98 -0.17 -8.25
N SER A 10 -6.22 -1.42 -7.85
CA SER A 10 -5.34 -2.16 -6.93
C SER A 10 -4.21 -2.91 -7.62
N SER A 11 -4.14 -2.86 -8.96
CA SER A 11 -3.19 -3.65 -9.73
C SER A 11 -1.74 -3.26 -9.42
N PRO A 12 -0.79 -4.23 -9.47
CA PRO A 12 0.63 -3.94 -9.28
C PRO A 12 1.18 -2.91 -10.28
N TYR A 13 0.62 -2.89 -11.50
CA TYR A 13 0.97 -1.93 -12.55
C TYR A 13 0.59 -0.51 -12.17
N ALA A 14 -0.67 -0.29 -11.74
CA ALA A 14 -1.14 1.02 -11.28
C ALA A 14 -0.28 1.55 -10.13
N ALA A 15 0.08 0.68 -9.17
CA ALA A 15 0.93 1.02 -8.04
C ALA A 15 2.36 1.42 -8.44
N MET A 16 2.95 0.72 -9.42
CA MET A 16 4.29 1.06 -9.94
C MET A 16 4.29 2.43 -10.62
N MET A 17 3.32 2.69 -11.49
CA MET A 17 3.19 3.98 -12.19
C MET A 17 2.97 5.13 -11.20
N ALA A 18 2.17 4.91 -10.14
CA ALA A 18 1.95 5.91 -9.10
C ALA A 18 3.24 6.19 -8.31
N ALA A 19 4.01 5.16 -7.96
CA ALA A 19 5.27 5.31 -7.24
C ALA A 19 6.34 6.08 -8.05
N GLN A 20 6.36 5.91 -9.38
CA GLN A 20 7.28 6.64 -10.26
C GLN A 20 7.02 8.16 -10.26
N ASP A 21 5.77 8.58 -10.36
CA ASP A 21 5.39 10.00 -10.28
C ASP A 21 5.80 10.61 -8.94
N VAL A 22 5.53 9.90 -7.84
CA VAL A 22 5.90 10.36 -6.50
C VAL A 22 7.41 10.50 -6.40
N ALA A 23 8.17 9.55 -6.93
CA ALA A 23 9.62 9.64 -6.93
C ALA A 23 10.16 10.81 -7.77
N ALA A 24 9.57 11.09 -8.93
CA ALA A 24 9.94 12.25 -9.74
C ALA A 24 9.73 13.56 -8.97
N ARG A 25 8.56 13.72 -8.34
CA ARG A 25 8.23 14.88 -7.52
C ARG A 25 9.14 15.01 -6.29
N LEU A 26 9.51 13.89 -5.66
CA LEU A 26 10.44 13.89 -4.53
C LEU A 26 11.84 14.36 -4.95
N LYS A 27 12.29 14.02 -6.17
CA LYS A 27 13.57 14.50 -6.71
C LYS A 27 13.55 16.01 -6.97
N GLU A 28 12.46 16.55 -7.50
CA GLU A 28 12.28 18.00 -7.68
C GLU A 28 12.36 18.76 -6.33
N LEU A 29 11.86 18.13 -5.26
CA LEU A 29 11.91 18.67 -3.89
C LEU A 29 13.25 18.41 -3.18
N GLY A 30 14.21 17.73 -3.81
CA GLY A 30 15.51 17.40 -3.22
C GLY A 30 15.49 16.30 -2.15
N VAL A 31 14.41 15.52 -2.04
CA VAL A 31 14.33 14.41 -1.08
C VAL A 31 15.09 13.21 -1.61
N THR A 32 16.12 12.79 -0.87
CA THR A 32 17.02 11.70 -1.28
C THR A 32 16.76 10.39 -0.56
N ALA A 33 16.11 10.42 0.60
CA ALA A 33 15.83 9.24 1.43
C ALA A 33 14.42 9.29 2.04
N ILE A 34 13.79 8.13 2.19
CA ILE A 34 12.45 7.99 2.77
C ILE A 34 12.38 6.82 3.76
N HIS A 35 11.58 7.00 4.81
CA HIS A 35 11.14 5.93 5.69
C HIS A 35 9.79 5.40 5.20
N ILE A 36 9.61 4.08 5.19
CA ILE A 36 8.42 3.44 4.65
C ILE A 36 7.59 2.86 5.80
N LYS A 37 6.34 3.30 5.89
CA LYS A 37 5.35 2.70 6.78
C LYS A 37 4.31 1.97 5.94
N LEU A 38 4.33 0.64 6.01
CA LEU A 38 3.39 -0.21 5.28
C LEU A 38 2.09 -0.34 6.07
N ARG A 39 0.94 -0.26 5.39
CA ARG A 39 -0.37 -0.33 6.04
C ARG A 39 -1.37 -1.10 5.21
N ALA A 40 -1.94 -2.15 5.78
CA ALA A 40 -3.15 -2.81 5.27
C ALA A 40 -4.42 -2.18 5.89
N SER A 41 -5.59 -2.70 5.49
CA SER A 41 -6.86 -2.22 6.05
C SER A 41 -6.96 -2.43 7.57
N GLY A 42 -6.49 -3.59 8.05
CA GLY A 42 -6.40 -3.94 9.47
C GLY A 42 -7.73 -3.92 10.23
N GLY A 43 -7.65 -3.87 11.56
CA GLY A 43 -8.81 -3.94 12.45
C GLY A 43 -9.58 -5.26 12.26
N THR A 44 -10.85 -5.14 11.92
CA THR A 44 -11.74 -6.28 11.62
C THR A 44 -11.61 -6.78 10.18
N LYS A 45 -10.90 -6.05 9.31
CA LYS A 45 -10.68 -6.40 7.89
C LYS A 45 -9.38 -7.18 7.70
N SER A 46 -8.93 -7.30 6.45
CA SER A 46 -7.66 -7.95 6.12
C SER A 46 -6.49 -7.18 6.72
N LYS A 47 -5.62 -7.91 7.44
CA LYS A 47 -4.33 -7.42 7.94
C LYS A 47 -3.22 -7.59 6.89
N THR A 48 -3.50 -8.32 5.82
CA THR A 48 -2.52 -8.55 4.76
C THR A 48 -2.45 -7.34 3.83
N PRO A 49 -1.26 -6.79 3.57
CA PRO A 49 -1.06 -5.75 2.56
C PRO A 49 -1.57 -6.19 1.19
N GLY A 50 -2.08 -5.24 0.42
CA GLY A 50 -2.60 -5.51 -0.92
C GLY A 50 -1.52 -5.81 -1.96
N PRO A 51 -1.91 -6.28 -3.15
CA PRO A 51 -0.98 -6.70 -4.20
C PRO A 51 -0.05 -5.57 -4.70
N GLY A 52 -0.47 -4.31 -4.60
CA GLY A 52 0.34 -3.14 -4.98
C GLY A 52 1.45 -2.77 -3.99
N ALA A 53 1.46 -3.33 -2.77
CA ALA A 53 2.41 -2.94 -1.72
C ALA A 53 3.87 -3.20 -2.13
N GLN A 54 4.16 -4.43 -2.54
CA GLN A 54 5.51 -4.85 -2.89
C GLN A 54 5.99 -4.22 -4.21
N SER A 55 5.09 -4.03 -5.18
CA SER A 55 5.44 -3.41 -6.46
C SER A 55 5.77 -1.93 -6.29
N ALA A 56 4.98 -1.18 -5.50
CA ALA A 56 5.26 0.22 -5.20
C ALA A 56 6.61 0.40 -4.48
N LEU A 57 6.88 -0.40 -3.45
CA LEU A 57 8.14 -0.34 -2.71
C LEU A 57 9.34 -0.60 -3.62
N ARG A 58 9.27 -1.62 -4.48
CA ARG A 58 10.31 -1.92 -5.46
C ARG A 58 10.50 -0.81 -6.49
N ALA A 59 9.43 -0.10 -6.87
CA ALA A 59 9.49 1.00 -7.82
C ALA A 59 10.19 2.23 -7.21
N LEU A 60 9.89 2.55 -5.94
CA LEU A 60 10.57 3.62 -5.19
C LEU A 60 12.06 3.33 -4.98
N ALA A 61 12.42 2.06 -4.72
CA ALA A 61 13.82 1.66 -4.64
C ALA A 61 14.53 1.87 -5.99
N ARG A 62 13.90 1.43 -7.09
CA ARG A 62 14.46 1.52 -8.45
C ARG A 62 14.58 2.94 -8.97
N SER A 63 13.75 3.88 -8.49
CA SER A 63 13.84 5.28 -8.88
C SER A 63 15.04 6.01 -8.26
N GLY A 64 15.81 5.34 -7.38
CA GLY A 64 17.04 5.86 -6.79
C GLY A 64 16.86 6.54 -5.43
N LEU A 65 15.68 6.41 -4.81
CA LEU A 65 15.46 6.87 -3.43
C LEU A 65 16.10 5.90 -2.44
N LYS A 66 16.83 6.43 -1.45
CA LYS A 66 17.36 5.61 -0.36
C LYS A 66 16.25 5.23 0.60
N ILE A 67 16.04 3.93 0.81
CA ILE A 67 15.04 3.43 1.75
C ILE A 67 15.70 3.27 3.11
N GLY A 68 15.17 3.95 4.12
CA GLY A 68 15.57 3.78 5.51
C GLY A 68 14.79 2.64 6.18
N ARG A 69 14.33 2.89 7.42
CA ARG A 69 13.47 1.98 8.16
C ARG A 69 12.17 1.66 7.42
N ILE A 70 11.79 0.39 7.50
CA ILE A 70 10.51 -0.15 7.01
C ILE A 70 9.75 -0.69 8.22
N GLU A 71 8.54 -0.19 8.45
CA GLU A 71 7.69 -0.59 9.57
C GLU A 71 6.30 -0.98 9.07
N ASP A 72 5.72 -2.07 9.58
CA ASP A 72 4.31 -2.38 9.38
C ASP A 72 3.49 -1.69 10.48
N VAL A 73 2.62 -0.77 10.05
CA VAL A 73 1.70 -0.01 10.92
C VAL A 73 0.24 -0.43 10.68
N THR A 74 0.03 -1.65 10.19
CA THR A 74 -1.31 -2.23 10.06
C THR A 74 -1.97 -2.28 11.44
N PRO A 75 -3.19 -1.71 11.60
CA PRO A 75 -3.82 -1.63 12.92
C PRO A 75 -4.22 -3.03 13.40
N ILE A 76 -3.63 -3.46 14.51
CA ILE A 76 -3.93 -4.71 15.21
C ILE A 76 -4.67 -4.35 16.52
N PRO A 77 -5.97 -4.67 16.63
CA PRO A 77 -6.72 -4.35 17.83
C PRO A 77 -6.48 -5.40 18.93
N THR A 78 -6.43 -4.98 20.20
CA THR A 78 -6.33 -5.88 21.36
C THR A 78 -7.55 -6.80 21.47
N ASP A 79 -8.74 -6.24 21.27
CA ASP A 79 -9.99 -6.97 21.04
C ASP A 79 -10.76 -6.31 19.87
N SER A 80 -11.60 -7.07 19.17
CA SER A 80 -12.18 -6.66 17.90
C SER A 80 -13.71 -6.61 17.92
N THR A 81 -14.27 -5.64 17.18
CA THR A 81 -15.71 -5.61 16.92
C THR A 81 -16.13 -6.70 15.93
N ARG A 82 -17.43 -6.96 15.84
CA ARG A 82 -17.98 -7.96 14.90
C ARG A 82 -17.57 -7.65 13.45
N LYS A 83 -16.93 -8.61 12.77
CA LYS A 83 -16.56 -8.49 11.36
C LYS A 83 -17.79 -8.33 10.46
N LYS A 84 -17.61 -7.68 9.31
CA LYS A 84 -18.64 -7.62 8.25
C LYS A 84 -19.02 -9.03 7.81
N SER A 85 -20.28 -9.20 7.41
CA SER A 85 -20.98 -10.47 7.13
C SER A 85 -21.57 -11.14 8.37
N GLY A 86 -22.58 -11.98 8.15
CA GLY A 86 -23.28 -12.70 9.21
C GLY A 86 -22.42 -13.80 9.85
N ARG A 87 -23.02 -14.57 10.77
CA ARG A 87 -22.35 -15.71 11.46
C ARG A 87 -21.69 -16.71 10.49
N ARG A 88 -22.25 -16.86 9.29
CA ARG A 88 -21.82 -17.81 8.27
C ARG A 88 -20.86 -17.22 7.23
N GLY A 89 -20.43 -15.96 7.40
CA GLY A 89 -19.55 -15.25 6.46
C GLY A 89 -20.24 -14.80 5.17
N ARG A 90 -19.45 -14.36 4.19
CA ARG A 90 -19.92 -14.03 2.84
C ARG A 90 -20.13 -15.33 2.06
N ARG A 91 -21.34 -15.54 1.55
CA ARG A 91 -21.67 -16.62 0.62
C ARG A 91 -21.91 -15.99 -0.75
N LEU A 92 -21.47 -16.68 -1.79
CA LEU A 92 -21.71 -16.33 -3.19
C LEU A 92 -23.04 -16.94 -3.62
#